data_AF-A0A8T3XSK1-F1
#
_entry.id   AF-A0A8T3XSK1-F1
#
_cell.length_a   1.000
_cell.length_b   1.000
_cell.length_c   1.000
_cell.angle_alpha   90.00
_cell.angle_beta   90.00
_cell.angle_gamma   90.00
#
_symmetry.space_group_name_H-M   'P 1'
#
loop_
_entity.id
_entity.type
_entity.pdbx_description
1 polymer ?
#
loop_
_entity_poly.entity_id
_entity_poly.type
_entity_poly.pdbx_seq_one_letter_code
_entity_poly.pdbx_strand_id
1 'polypeptide(L)'
;MTKNGIVCKVNNKTVLLDPKIPLEGCVNFVSHAHSDHLPTQNGVPTLASIETSRIAKLRGCKMDSVDNLNNFSLLDSGHILGARGLLFDDIFYTGDICTRSRGFLSGAKIPKCKTLITECTFGLPEFIFPNIDEIKKTVNEIISEHYSRGVPVILFGYQLGKAQTISQLFGHWEPLYYHDSVKEMNDLHRNLGINLKECIGHTEAEKNGLLEKKPWIMVAPFMSEKSYFIKHMKSKYGAATIGFSGWAKSSRFSFGRRADYSIPLSDHCDFGELVELVKQCGADKVYTIHGFVEEFSAHLKSIGIDAQPLREESLDDFI
;
A
#
# COMPACT_ATOMS: atom_id res chain seq x y z
N MET A 1 -2.48 -6.38 21.29
CA MET A 1 -1.37 -5.83 20.46
C MET A 1 -0.19 -5.58 21.38
N THR A 2 1.04 -5.54 20.89
CA THR A 2 2.22 -5.20 21.69
C THR A 2 3.05 -4.14 20.97
N LYS A 3 4.04 -3.55 21.66
CA LYS A 3 5.07 -2.70 21.02
C LYS A 3 5.84 -3.42 19.90
N ASN A 4 5.82 -4.75 19.91
CA ASN A 4 6.51 -5.61 18.96
C ASN A 4 5.56 -6.21 17.90
N GLY A 5 4.43 -5.56 17.60
CA GLY A 5 3.43 -6.08 16.67
C GLY A 5 2.34 -6.91 17.36
N ILE A 6 1.70 -7.83 16.62
CA ILE A 6 0.60 -8.63 17.14
C ILE A 6 1.10 -10.01 17.54
N VAL A 7 0.69 -10.48 18.73
CA VAL A 7 1.05 -11.80 19.25
C VAL A 7 -0.20 -12.65 19.30
N CYS A 8 -0.19 -13.78 18.59
CA CYS A 8 -1.22 -14.80 18.67
C CYS A 8 -0.63 -16.03 19.38
N LYS A 9 -1.19 -16.37 20.55
CA LYS A 9 -0.86 -17.61 21.25
C LYS A 9 -1.92 -18.64 20.90
N VAL A 10 -1.50 -19.69 20.21
CA VAL A 10 -2.40 -20.71 19.69
C VAL A 10 -1.82 -22.07 20.03
N ASN A 11 -2.53 -22.83 20.88
CA ASN A 11 -2.02 -24.06 21.47
C ASN A 11 -0.65 -23.80 22.15
N ASN A 12 0.38 -24.58 21.80
CA ASN A 12 1.76 -24.42 22.28
C ASN A 12 2.64 -23.57 21.33
N LYS A 13 2.06 -22.78 20.44
CA LYS A 13 2.79 -21.95 19.46
C LYS A 13 2.51 -20.48 19.67
N THR A 14 3.56 -19.67 19.48
CA THR A 14 3.47 -18.21 19.43
C THR A 14 3.72 -17.75 18.01
N VAL A 15 2.75 -17.02 17.45
CA VAL A 15 2.84 -16.40 16.11
C VAL A 15 2.92 -14.89 16.29
N LEU A 16 3.95 -14.29 15.70
CA LEU A 16 4.20 -12.86 15.70
C LEU A 16 3.87 -12.31 14.31
N LEU A 17 2.91 -11.39 14.23
CA LEU A 17 2.47 -10.75 12.99
C LEU A 17 3.03 -9.33 12.91
N ASP A 18 3.78 -9.06 11.85
CA ASP A 18 4.55 -7.83 11.59
C ASP A 18 5.40 -7.38 12.80
N PRO A 19 6.25 -8.26 13.37
CA PRO A 19 7.06 -7.89 14.52
C PRO A 19 8.18 -6.91 14.18
N LYS A 20 8.44 -5.97 15.07
CA LYS A 20 9.63 -5.10 14.97
C LYS A 20 10.92 -5.85 15.26
N ILE A 21 10.85 -6.81 16.17
CA ILE A 21 11.93 -7.66 16.63
C ILE A 21 11.43 -9.11 16.49
N PRO A 22 11.81 -9.81 15.41
CA PRO A 22 11.56 -11.24 15.28
C PRO A 22 12.21 -12.03 16.43
N LEU A 23 11.55 -13.09 16.91
CA LEU A 23 12.01 -13.89 18.05
C LEU A 23 12.24 -15.35 17.66
N GLU A 24 13.31 -15.94 18.21
CA GLU A 24 13.55 -17.38 18.10
C GLU A 24 12.44 -18.19 18.81
N GLY A 25 12.19 -19.41 18.32
CA GLY A 25 11.14 -20.28 18.86
C GLY A 25 9.69 -19.84 18.57
N CYS A 26 9.50 -18.70 17.89
CA CYS A 26 8.21 -18.20 17.43
C CYS A 26 8.08 -18.33 15.91
N VAL A 27 6.85 -18.32 15.39
CA VAL A 27 6.60 -18.10 13.97
C VAL A 27 6.54 -16.60 13.74
N ASN A 28 7.53 -16.04 13.05
CA ASN A 28 7.56 -14.63 12.67
C ASN A 28 6.96 -14.49 11.27
N PHE A 29 5.98 -13.59 11.10
CA PHE A 29 5.37 -13.31 9.81
C PHE A 29 5.46 -11.82 9.48
N VAL A 30 5.85 -11.51 8.25
CA VAL A 30 5.80 -10.14 7.71
C VAL A 30 4.88 -10.11 6.49
N SER A 31 3.85 -9.28 6.57
CA SER A 31 2.80 -9.16 5.56
C SER A 31 3.33 -8.54 4.27
N HIS A 32 4.06 -7.42 4.38
CA HIS A 32 4.56 -6.69 3.21
C HIS A 32 5.71 -5.73 3.54
N ALA A 33 6.26 -5.09 2.50
CA ALA A 33 7.52 -4.35 2.57
C ALA A 33 7.40 -2.84 2.82
N HIS A 34 6.27 -2.35 3.36
CA HIS A 34 6.22 -0.99 3.90
C HIS A 34 6.91 -0.91 5.26
N SER A 35 7.48 0.25 5.56
CA SER A 35 8.42 0.43 6.67
C SER A 35 7.77 0.26 8.05
N ASP A 36 6.46 0.48 8.14
CA ASP A 36 5.65 0.26 9.33
C ASP A 36 5.33 -1.22 9.61
N HIS A 37 5.55 -2.12 8.65
CA HIS A 37 5.40 -3.56 8.81
C HIS A 37 6.75 -4.29 8.90
N LEU A 38 7.81 -3.72 8.32
CA LEU A 38 9.14 -4.32 8.34
C LEU A 38 9.75 -4.35 9.76
N PRO A 39 10.55 -5.39 10.05
CA PRO A 39 11.32 -5.48 11.27
C PRO A 39 12.49 -4.48 11.28
N THR A 40 12.93 -4.10 12.47
CA THR A 40 14.12 -3.28 12.70
C THR A 40 15.36 -4.12 13.04
N GLN A 41 15.16 -5.39 13.41
CA GLN A 41 16.22 -6.37 13.68
C GLN A 41 16.08 -7.59 12.76
N ASN A 42 17.22 -8.20 12.43
CA ASN A 42 17.30 -9.33 11.50
C ASN A 42 17.98 -10.53 12.18
N GLY A 43 18.00 -11.68 11.51
CA GLY A 43 18.75 -12.87 11.95
C GLY A 43 17.89 -14.03 12.46
N VAL A 44 16.56 -13.92 12.37
CA VAL A 44 15.63 -15.01 12.66
C VAL A 44 14.77 -15.30 11.42
N PRO A 45 14.53 -16.57 11.08
CA PRO A 45 13.64 -16.94 9.99
C PRO A 45 12.27 -16.27 10.11
N THR A 46 11.85 -15.62 9.04
CA THR A 46 10.59 -14.88 8.94
C THR A 46 9.80 -15.33 7.73
N LEU A 47 8.56 -15.73 7.93
CA LEU A 47 7.63 -16.08 6.86
C LEU A 47 7.23 -14.80 6.12
N ALA A 48 7.51 -14.73 4.83
CA ALA A 48 7.14 -13.63 3.94
C ALA A 48 7.20 -14.10 2.48
N SER A 49 6.52 -13.41 1.57
CA SER A 49 6.66 -13.70 0.14
C SER A 49 8.08 -13.38 -0.37
N ILE A 50 8.47 -14.03 -1.46
CA ILE A 50 9.74 -13.76 -2.15
C ILE A 50 9.81 -12.27 -2.57
N GLU A 51 8.70 -11.74 -3.09
CA GLU A 51 8.62 -10.34 -3.52
C GLU A 51 8.79 -9.38 -2.34
N THR A 52 8.11 -9.61 -1.20
CA THR A 52 8.27 -8.81 0.02
C THR A 52 9.73 -8.80 0.47
N SER A 53 10.39 -9.97 0.50
CA SER A 53 11.81 -10.08 0.86
C SER A 53 12.73 -9.29 -0.08
N ARG A 54 12.51 -9.39 -1.39
CA ARG A 54 13.31 -8.69 -2.40
C ARG A 54 13.12 -7.18 -2.35
N ILE A 55 11.89 -6.71 -2.12
CA ILE A 55 11.57 -5.29 -1.96
C ILE A 55 12.13 -4.76 -0.64
N ALA A 56 12.02 -5.50 0.46
CA ALA A 56 12.60 -5.15 1.75
C ALA A 56 14.12 -4.96 1.64
N LYS A 57 14.81 -5.88 0.94
CA LYS A 57 16.26 -5.80 0.68
C LYS A 57 16.65 -4.54 -0.08
N LEU A 58 15.90 -4.18 -1.13
CA LEU A 58 16.13 -2.93 -1.87
C LEU A 58 15.97 -1.70 -0.97
N ARG A 59 15.03 -1.76 -0.03
CA ARG A 59 14.76 -0.70 0.96
C ARG A 59 15.70 -0.74 2.18
N GLY A 60 16.75 -1.57 2.15
CA GLY A 60 17.77 -1.65 3.21
C GLY A 60 17.44 -2.58 4.38
N CYS A 61 16.32 -3.32 4.33
CA CYS A 61 15.95 -4.32 5.34
C CYS A 61 16.28 -5.73 4.84
N LYS A 62 17.24 -6.41 5.48
CA LYS A 62 17.62 -7.79 5.10
C LYS A 62 16.91 -8.79 6.00
N MET A 63 15.90 -9.46 5.49
CA MET A 63 15.21 -10.53 6.22
C MET A 63 15.65 -11.91 5.74
N ASP A 64 15.86 -12.84 6.66
CA ASP A 64 15.97 -14.27 6.32
C ASP A 64 14.56 -14.82 6.10
N SER A 65 14.07 -14.66 4.87
CA SER A 65 12.71 -15.00 4.50
C SER A 65 12.55 -16.46 4.08
N VAL A 66 11.52 -17.12 4.59
CA VAL A 66 10.95 -18.36 4.02
C VAL A 66 9.56 -18.04 3.46
N ASP A 67 9.16 -18.68 2.36
CA ASP A 67 7.89 -18.40 1.66
C ASP A 67 6.82 -19.47 1.89
N ASN A 68 7.15 -20.51 2.65
CA ASN A 68 6.25 -21.58 3.00
C ASN A 68 6.52 -22.08 4.42
N LEU A 69 5.44 -22.49 5.11
CA LEU A 69 5.50 -23.13 6.42
C LEU A 69 4.25 -23.99 6.62
N ASN A 70 4.41 -25.22 7.07
CA ASN A 70 3.29 -26.15 7.26
C ASN A 70 2.22 -25.58 8.21
N ASN A 71 0.95 -25.65 7.80
CA ASN A 71 -0.23 -25.11 8.49
C ASN A 71 -0.35 -23.58 8.50
N PHE A 72 0.47 -22.88 7.71
CA PHE A 72 0.40 -21.44 7.51
C PHE A 72 0.22 -21.15 6.02
N SER A 73 -0.90 -20.54 5.65
CA SER A 73 -1.21 -20.21 4.25
C SER A 73 -1.01 -18.73 3.99
N LEU A 74 -0.14 -18.42 3.03
CA LEU A 74 0.06 -17.07 2.52
C LEU A 74 -0.97 -16.76 1.44
N LEU A 75 -1.84 -15.78 1.68
CA LEU A 75 -2.91 -15.37 0.76
C LEU A 75 -2.61 -13.97 0.24
N ASP A 76 -2.80 -13.72 -1.05
CA ASP A 76 -2.60 -12.38 -1.63
C ASP A 76 -3.56 -11.35 -1.01
N SER A 77 -3.02 -10.26 -0.45
CA SER A 77 -3.82 -9.18 0.14
C SER A 77 -4.17 -8.07 -0.85
N GLY A 78 -3.66 -8.11 -2.09
CA GLY A 78 -3.93 -7.12 -3.12
C GLY A 78 -3.40 -5.71 -2.82
N HIS A 79 -2.65 -5.51 -1.73
CA HIS A 79 -2.19 -4.19 -1.27
C HIS A 79 -0.98 -3.66 -2.07
N ILE A 80 0.12 -4.41 -2.16
CA ILE A 80 1.27 -4.14 -3.02
C ILE A 80 1.83 -5.44 -3.57
N LEU A 81 2.78 -5.39 -4.52
CA LEU A 81 3.43 -6.60 -5.03
C LEU A 81 4.05 -7.38 -3.87
N GLY A 82 3.67 -8.64 -3.72
CA GLY A 82 4.16 -9.51 -2.65
C GLY A 82 3.40 -9.43 -1.34
N ALA A 83 2.45 -8.51 -1.17
CA ALA A 83 1.72 -8.39 0.08
C ALA A 83 0.89 -9.66 0.34
N ARG A 84 1.02 -10.22 1.54
CA ARG A 84 0.30 -11.41 1.96
C ARG A 84 -0.46 -11.16 3.26
N GLY A 85 -1.65 -11.73 3.35
CA GLY A 85 -2.26 -12.11 4.62
C GLY A 85 -1.84 -13.52 5.02
N LEU A 86 -1.97 -13.84 6.31
CA LEU A 86 -1.62 -15.13 6.90
C LEU A 86 -2.86 -15.82 7.46
N LEU A 87 -3.18 -17.00 6.95
CA LEU A 87 -4.23 -17.87 7.49
C LEU A 87 -3.59 -19.04 8.26
N PHE A 88 -3.97 -19.20 9.54
CA PHE A 88 -3.49 -20.26 10.42
C PHE A 88 -4.50 -20.49 11.55
N ASP A 89 -4.79 -21.75 11.91
CA ASP A 89 -5.69 -22.10 13.03
C ASP A 89 -7.02 -21.32 13.06
N ASP A 90 -7.72 -21.23 11.93
CA ASP A 90 -8.95 -20.43 11.74
C ASP A 90 -8.80 -18.90 12.03
N ILE A 91 -7.57 -18.40 12.20
CA ILE A 91 -7.23 -16.98 12.29
C ILE A 91 -6.73 -16.51 10.94
N PHE A 92 -7.33 -15.45 10.41
CA PHE A 92 -6.82 -14.74 9.24
C PHE A 92 -6.34 -13.34 9.62
N TYR A 93 -5.05 -13.07 9.44
CA TYR A 93 -4.47 -11.74 9.53
C TYR A 93 -4.29 -11.15 8.13
N THR A 94 -4.87 -9.99 7.86
CA THR A 94 -4.83 -9.43 6.51
C THR A 94 -3.53 -8.70 6.17
N GLY A 95 -2.81 -8.18 7.17
CA GLY A 95 -1.93 -7.03 6.94
C GLY A 95 -2.73 -5.86 6.37
N ASP A 96 -2.11 -5.05 5.52
CA ASP A 96 -2.83 -4.13 4.65
C ASP A 96 -3.48 -4.86 3.49
N ILE A 97 -4.70 -4.48 3.13
CA ILE A 97 -5.54 -5.24 2.20
C ILE A 97 -6.31 -4.35 1.23
N CYS A 98 -6.46 -4.82 -0.01
CA CYS A 98 -7.32 -4.22 -1.01
C CYS A 98 -8.02 -5.30 -1.83
N THR A 99 -9.35 -5.32 -1.80
CA THR A 99 -10.19 -6.27 -2.53
C THR A 99 -10.45 -5.85 -3.98
N ARG A 100 -10.05 -4.64 -4.37
CA ARG A 100 -10.13 -4.17 -5.76
C ARG A 100 -8.88 -4.55 -6.56
N SER A 101 -9.11 -5.10 -7.74
CA SER A 101 -8.08 -5.16 -8.78
C SER A 101 -7.75 -3.76 -9.29
N ARG A 102 -6.45 -3.45 -9.39
CA ARG A 102 -5.97 -2.20 -9.97
C ARG A 102 -4.59 -2.40 -10.60
N GLY A 103 -4.44 -1.96 -11.84
CA GLY A 103 -3.21 -2.22 -12.59
C GLY A 103 -2.91 -3.72 -12.67
N PHE A 104 -1.72 -4.13 -12.20
CA PHE A 104 -1.22 -5.51 -12.20
C PHE A 104 -1.59 -6.28 -10.93
N LEU A 105 -2.15 -5.60 -9.93
CA LEU A 105 -2.56 -6.20 -8.66
C LEU A 105 -3.98 -6.74 -8.79
N SER A 106 -4.14 -8.02 -8.52
CA SER A 106 -5.46 -8.63 -8.36
C SER A 106 -6.03 -8.28 -6.98
N GLY A 107 -7.35 -8.13 -6.88
CA GLY A 107 -8.02 -7.96 -5.61
C GLY A 107 -7.85 -9.18 -4.69
N ALA A 108 -7.72 -8.94 -3.39
CA ALA A 108 -7.63 -9.99 -2.39
C ALA A 108 -8.82 -10.95 -2.44
N LYS A 109 -8.54 -12.26 -2.35
CA LYS A 109 -9.57 -13.29 -2.16
C LYS A 109 -9.69 -13.60 -0.68
N ILE A 110 -10.89 -13.42 -0.12
CA ILE A 110 -11.11 -13.52 1.32
C ILE A 110 -11.40 -14.98 1.72
N PRO A 111 -10.60 -15.60 2.61
CA PRO A 111 -10.87 -16.94 3.10
C PRO A 111 -12.01 -16.94 4.14
N LYS A 112 -12.61 -18.10 4.37
CA LYS A 112 -13.43 -18.34 5.58
C LYS A 112 -12.49 -18.53 6.78
N CYS A 113 -12.87 -17.94 7.91
CA CYS A 113 -12.07 -17.89 9.14
C CYS A 113 -13.01 -17.72 10.34
N LYS A 114 -12.59 -18.12 11.55
CA LYS A 114 -13.35 -17.82 12.79
C LYS A 114 -12.94 -16.50 13.40
N THR A 115 -11.64 -16.19 13.34
CA THR A 115 -11.10 -14.91 13.81
C THR A 115 -10.48 -14.16 12.65
N LEU A 116 -10.94 -12.94 12.41
CA LEU A 116 -10.37 -12.03 11.43
C LEU A 116 -9.61 -10.92 12.16
N ILE A 117 -8.37 -10.66 11.77
CA ILE A 117 -7.58 -9.50 12.21
C ILE A 117 -7.32 -8.66 10.97
N THR A 118 -7.95 -7.48 10.86
CA THR A 118 -7.91 -6.68 9.64
C THR A 118 -7.68 -5.19 9.88
N GLU A 119 -6.99 -4.56 8.94
CA GLU A 119 -6.79 -3.11 8.93
C GLU A 119 -8.09 -2.33 8.75
N CYS A 120 -8.10 -1.05 9.14
CA CYS A 120 -9.21 -0.15 8.89
C CYS A 120 -8.72 1.28 8.64
N THR A 121 -7.69 1.42 7.79
CA THR A 121 -7.08 2.71 7.41
C THR A 121 -8.15 3.70 6.96
N PHE A 122 -9.16 3.21 6.24
CA PHE A 122 -10.31 3.97 5.75
C PHE A 122 -11.64 3.51 6.36
N GLY A 123 -11.63 3.16 7.64
CA GLY A 123 -12.78 2.66 8.42
C GLY A 123 -13.92 3.66 8.72
N LEU A 124 -13.98 4.81 8.04
CA LEU A 124 -15.09 5.77 8.15
C LEU A 124 -15.97 5.75 6.89
N PRO A 125 -17.31 5.86 7.01
CA PRO A 125 -18.24 5.91 5.86
C PRO A 125 -17.96 7.00 4.82
N GLU A 126 -17.19 8.05 5.15
CA GLU A 126 -16.80 9.09 4.20
C GLU A 126 -15.81 8.59 3.13
N PHE A 127 -15.09 7.51 3.41
CA PHE A 127 -14.13 6.91 2.48
C PHE A 127 -14.81 5.88 1.59
N ILE A 128 -15.40 6.38 0.51
CA ILE A 128 -15.83 5.59 -0.64
C ILE A 128 -15.03 6.08 -1.84
N PHE A 129 -14.25 5.20 -2.45
CA PHE A 129 -13.37 5.58 -3.55
C PHE A 129 -14.05 5.42 -4.91
N PRO A 130 -13.79 6.32 -5.87
CA PRO A 130 -14.33 6.19 -7.22
C PRO A 130 -13.73 4.97 -7.92
N ASN A 131 -14.43 4.49 -8.94
CA ASN A 131 -13.93 3.41 -9.78
C ASN A 131 -12.62 3.84 -10.48
N ILE A 132 -11.72 2.87 -10.69
CA ILE A 132 -10.44 3.11 -11.37
C ILE A 132 -10.59 3.73 -12.76
N ASP A 133 -11.68 3.42 -13.49
CA ASP A 133 -11.93 4.02 -14.81
C ASP A 133 -12.34 5.49 -14.73
N GLU A 134 -13.08 5.89 -13.69
CA GLU A 134 -13.38 7.30 -13.42
C GLU A 134 -12.12 8.08 -13.06
N ILE A 135 -11.24 7.47 -12.25
CA ILE A 135 -9.92 8.02 -11.92
C ILE A 135 -9.09 8.21 -13.19
N LYS A 136 -9.00 7.18 -14.03
CA LYS A 136 -8.24 7.23 -15.30
C LYS A 136 -8.77 8.33 -16.21
N LYS A 137 -10.09 8.42 -16.38
CA LYS A 137 -10.73 9.46 -17.19
C LYS A 137 -10.36 10.86 -16.69
N THR A 138 -10.59 11.12 -15.41
CA THR A 138 -10.31 12.43 -14.77
C THR A 138 -8.84 12.83 -14.93
N VAL A 139 -7.92 11.90 -14.66
CA VAL A 139 -6.48 12.18 -14.75
C VAL A 139 -6.03 12.40 -16.18
N ASN A 140 -6.55 11.63 -17.15
CA ASN A 140 -6.24 11.84 -18.57
C ASN A 140 -6.75 13.19 -19.08
N GLU A 141 -7.92 13.64 -18.61
CA GLU A 141 -8.45 14.98 -18.93
C GLU A 141 -7.52 16.08 -18.41
N ILE A 142 -7.09 15.99 -17.14
CA ILE A 142 -6.14 16.95 -16.54
C ILE A 142 -4.81 16.95 -17.29
N ILE A 143 -4.24 15.77 -17.57
CA ILE A 143 -2.99 15.63 -18.32
C ILE A 143 -3.14 16.26 -19.70
N SER A 144 -4.21 15.95 -20.43
CA SER A 144 -4.47 16.46 -21.78
C SER A 144 -4.55 17.99 -21.79
N GLU A 145 -5.21 18.60 -20.82
CA GLU A 145 -5.29 20.06 -20.67
C GLU A 145 -3.91 20.70 -20.51
N HIS A 146 -3.04 20.14 -19.66
CA HIS A 146 -1.67 20.62 -19.48
C HIS A 146 -0.80 20.40 -20.71
N TYR A 147 -0.90 19.21 -21.32
CA TYR A 147 -0.20 18.86 -22.54
C TYR A 147 -0.53 19.82 -23.70
N SER A 148 -1.80 20.20 -23.86
CA SER A 148 -2.23 21.15 -24.90
C SER A 148 -1.59 22.54 -24.77
N ARG A 149 -1.10 22.88 -23.57
CA ARG A 149 -0.41 24.14 -23.25
C ARG A 149 1.11 23.99 -23.18
N GLY A 150 1.64 22.81 -23.50
CA GLY A 150 3.07 22.50 -23.35
C GLY A 150 3.55 22.43 -21.90
N VAL A 151 2.64 22.19 -20.95
CA VAL A 151 2.94 22.11 -19.51
C VAL A 151 3.25 20.67 -19.12
N PRO A 152 4.43 20.38 -18.53
CA PRO A 152 4.73 19.05 -18.00
C PRO A 152 3.88 18.68 -16.79
N VAL A 153 3.69 17.39 -16.56
CA VAL A 153 2.88 16.88 -15.45
C VAL A 153 3.67 15.88 -14.62
N ILE A 154 3.69 16.06 -13.31
CA ILE A 154 4.29 15.12 -12.36
C ILE A 154 3.18 14.38 -11.61
N LEU A 155 3.21 13.06 -11.66
CA LEU A 155 2.29 12.16 -10.96
C LEU A 155 2.96 11.64 -9.69
N PHE A 156 2.42 12.00 -8.51
CA PHE A 156 2.97 11.56 -7.23
C PHE A 156 2.27 10.34 -6.65
N GLY A 157 3.04 9.31 -6.32
CA GLY A 157 2.62 8.20 -5.48
C GLY A 157 3.72 7.80 -4.50
N TYR A 158 3.42 7.04 -3.46
CA TYR A 158 4.47 6.42 -2.64
C TYR A 158 5.44 5.61 -3.53
N GLN A 159 6.75 5.67 -3.21
CA GLN A 159 7.80 5.03 -4.01
C GLN A 159 7.52 3.54 -4.27
N LEU A 160 7.00 2.84 -3.25
CA LEU A 160 6.53 1.46 -3.31
C LEU A 160 4.99 1.42 -3.31
N GLY A 161 4.41 0.64 -4.22
CA GLY A 161 2.98 0.41 -4.37
C GLY A 161 2.34 1.38 -5.35
N LYS A 162 2.10 2.61 -4.88
CA LYS A 162 1.33 3.59 -5.65
C LYS A 162 2.02 4.04 -6.94
N ALA A 163 3.32 4.32 -6.90
CA ALA A 163 4.07 4.75 -8.07
C ALA A 163 4.07 3.71 -9.20
N GLN A 164 4.12 2.42 -8.88
CA GLN A 164 4.06 1.33 -9.86
C GLN A 164 2.66 1.25 -10.49
N THR A 165 1.60 1.37 -9.68
CA THR A 165 0.21 1.41 -10.16
C THR A 165 0.01 2.60 -11.11
N ILE A 166 0.46 3.80 -10.72
CA ILE A 166 0.41 5.00 -11.57
C ILE A 166 1.19 4.79 -12.87
N SER A 167 2.40 4.22 -12.79
CA SER A 167 3.26 3.95 -13.95
C SER A 167 2.57 3.06 -14.97
N GLN A 168 1.78 2.07 -14.52
CA GLN A 168 1.03 1.21 -15.42
C GLN A 168 -0.23 1.90 -16.00
N LEU A 169 -0.99 2.61 -15.17
CA LEU A 169 -2.24 3.24 -15.59
C LEU A 169 -2.02 4.38 -16.58
N PHE A 170 -0.95 5.15 -16.41
CA PHE A 170 -0.67 6.36 -17.19
C PHE A 170 0.61 6.26 -18.02
N GLY A 171 1.20 5.06 -18.11
CA GLY A 171 2.44 4.83 -18.87
C GLY A 171 2.33 4.98 -20.39
N HIS A 172 1.12 5.18 -20.91
CA HIS A 172 0.84 5.38 -22.33
C HIS A 172 1.14 6.82 -22.81
N TRP A 173 1.28 7.78 -21.89
CA TRP A 173 1.70 9.13 -22.24
C TRP A 173 3.18 9.19 -22.60
N GLU A 174 3.53 10.09 -23.52
CA GLU A 174 4.91 10.31 -23.98
C GLU A 174 5.24 11.81 -24.04
N PRO A 175 6.51 12.20 -23.86
CA PRO A 175 7.60 11.41 -23.28
C PRO A 175 7.33 11.10 -21.80
N LEU A 176 7.66 9.87 -21.37
CA LEU A 176 7.57 9.43 -19.97
C LEU A 176 8.95 9.31 -19.31
N TYR A 177 9.05 9.87 -18.11
CA TYR A 177 10.21 9.74 -17.24
C TYR A 177 9.81 9.22 -15.86
N TYR A 178 10.77 8.66 -15.13
CA TYR A 178 10.61 8.31 -13.73
C TYR A 178 11.58 9.11 -12.87
N HIS A 179 11.16 9.52 -11.68
CA HIS A 179 12.14 9.85 -10.64
C HIS A 179 13.02 8.63 -10.37
N ASP A 180 14.32 8.82 -10.09
CA ASP A 180 15.29 7.73 -10.04
C ASP A 180 14.92 6.63 -9.03
N SER A 181 14.36 7.01 -7.87
CA SER A 181 13.89 6.06 -6.86
C SER A 181 12.64 5.26 -7.27
N VAL A 182 11.79 5.82 -8.16
CA VAL A 182 10.65 5.12 -8.76
C VAL A 182 11.16 4.20 -9.88
N LYS A 183 12.14 4.67 -10.68
CA LYS A 183 12.80 3.83 -11.68
C LYS A 183 13.38 2.58 -11.01
N GLU A 184 14.19 2.72 -9.97
CA GLU A 184 14.79 1.59 -9.26
C GLU A 184 13.74 0.58 -8.76
N MET A 185 12.63 1.07 -8.21
CA MET A 185 11.53 0.21 -7.77
C MET A 185 10.81 -0.46 -8.95
N ASN A 186 10.57 0.25 -10.05
CA ASN A 186 9.97 -0.30 -11.26
C ASN A 186 10.89 -1.35 -11.93
N ASP A 187 12.21 -1.13 -11.91
CA ASP A 187 13.22 -2.07 -12.40
C ASP A 187 13.17 -3.38 -11.58
N LEU A 188 13.05 -3.29 -10.25
CA LEU A 188 12.83 -4.47 -9.41
C LEU A 188 11.50 -5.17 -9.72
N HIS A 189 10.41 -4.43 -9.91
CA HIS A 189 9.11 -5.01 -10.28
C HIS A 189 9.17 -5.76 -11.62
N ARG A 190 9.89 -5.23 -12.62
CA ARG A 190 10.16 -5.94 -13.89
C ARG A 190 10.95 -7.23 -13.66
N ASN A 191 11.99 -7.19 -12.83
CA ASN A 191 12.76 -8.38 -12.46
C ASN A 191 11.94 -9.44 -11.71
N LEU A 192 10.82 -9.04 -11.09
CA LEU A 192 9.84 -9.91 -10.45
C LEU A 192 8.68 -10.30 -11.37
N GLY A 193 8.76 -9.99 -12.67
CA GLY A 193 7.80 -10.43 -13.69
C GLY A 193 6.65 -9.47 -13.97
N ILE A 194 6.63 -8.26 -13.38
CA ILE A 194 5.59 -7.27 -13.65
C ILE A 194 5.92 -6.46 -14.90
N ASN A 195 4.99 -6.41 -15.85
CA ASN A 195 5.13 -5.60 -17.06
C ASN A 195 4.87 -4.11 -16.78
N LEU A 196 5.91 -3.40 -16.34
CA LEU A 196 5.93 -1.94 -16.25
C LEU A 196 6.81 -1.37 -17.36
N LYS A 197 6.33 -0.34 -18.07
CA LYS A 197 7.09 0.32 -19.13
C LYS A 197 8.48 0.76 -18.64
N GLU A 198 9.51 0.41 -19.40
CA GLU A 198 10.87 0.86 -19.17
C GLU A 198 11.04 2.30 -19.64
N CYS A 199 11.58 3.15 -18.76
CA CYS A 199 11.90 4.54 -19.03
C CYS A 199 13.18 4.95 -18.30
N ILE A 200 13.82 6.01 -18.79
CA ILE A 200 14.99 6.61 -18.15
C ILE A 200 14.60 7.36 -16.87
N GLY A 201 15.59 7.55 -16.00
CA GLY A 201 15.46 8.29 -14.75
C GLY A 201 15.55 9.81 -14.93
N HIS A 202 15.07 10.56 -13.94
CA HIS A 202 15.10 12.02 -13.88
C HIS A 202 16.51 12.57 -14.10
N THR A 203 17.51 12.01 -13.40
CA THR A 203 18.89 12.53 -13.46
C THR A 203 19.47 12.42 -14.88
N GLU A 204 19.20 11.30 -15.57
CA GLU A 204 19.62 11.11 -16.96
C GLU A 204 18.86 12.04 -17.92
N ALA A 205 17.54 12.14 -17.75
CA ALA A 205 16.69 13.01 -18.57
C ALA A 205 17.11 14.49 -18.45
N GLU A 206 17.42 14.96 -17.24
CA GLU A 206 17.89 16.32 -17.00
C GLU A 206 19.28 16.55 -17.60
N LYS A 207 20.23 15.65 -17.36
CA LYS A 207 21.59 15.74 -17.93
C LYS A 207 21.59 15.82 -19.45
N ASN A 208 20.70 15.07 -20.10
CA ASN A 208 20.58 15.02 -21.56
C ASN A 208 19.72 16.15 -22.14
N GLY A 209 19.25 17.10 -21.32
CA GLY A 209 18.41 18.23 -21.75
C GLY A 209 17.03 17.81 -22.24
N LEU A 210 16.57 16.60 -21.91
CA LEU A 210 15.28 16.08 -22.38
C LEU A 210 14.11 16.76 -21.68
N LEU A 211 14.28 17.18 -20.42
CA LEU A 211 13.25 17.90 -19.67
C LEU A 211 12.98 19.33 -20.20
N GLU A 212 13.87 19.87 -21.03
CA GLU A 212 13.64 21.15 -21.73
C GLU A 212 12.64 20.99 -22.90
N LYS A 213 12.45 19.76 -23.41
CA LYS A 213 11.52 19.43 -24.50
C LYS A 213 10.13 19.11 -23.94
N LYS A 214 9.36 20.14 -23.63
CA LYS A 214 8.01 20.02 -23.03
C LYS A 214 6.93 19.77 -24.11
N PRO A 215 5.79 19.14 -23.76
CA PRO A 215 5.45 18.58 -22.44
C PRO A 215 6.05 17.18 -22.23
N TRP A 216 6.04 16.71 -20.98
CA TRP A 216 6.40 15.35 -20.58
C TRP A 216 5.65 14.95 -19.31
N ILE A 217 5.56 13.64 -19.05
CA ILE A 217 5.10 13.09 -17.77
C ILE A 217 6.28 12.59 -16.96
N MET A 218 6.22 12.80 -15.65
CA MET A 218 7.10 12.14 -14.69
C MET A 218 6.31 11.44 -13.59
N VAL A 219 6.57 10.15 -13.33
CA VAL A 219 6.11 9.52 -12.08
C VAL A 219 7.18 9.69 -11.01
N ALA A 220 6.81 10.26 -9.88
CA ALA A 220 7.73 10.60 -8.80
C ALA A 220 7.21 10.13 -7.44
N PRO A 221 8.10 9.87 -6.45
CA PRO A 221 7.64 9.58 -5.12
C PRO A 221 6.92 10.80 -4.54
N PHE A 222 5.95 10.58 -3.67
CA PHE A 222 5.29 11.68 -2.97
C PHE A 222 6.31 12.45 -2.12
N MET A 223 6.45 13.74 -2.39
CA MET A 223 7.33 14.64 -1.64
C MET A 223 6.50 15.84 -1.15
N SER A 224 6.87 16.40 0.01
CA SER A 224 6.25 17.67 0.43
C SER A 224 6.55 18.77 -0.58
N GLU A 225 5.66 19.76 -0.73
CA GLU A 225 5.91 20.94 -1.58
C GLU A 225 7.16 21.73 -1.16
N LYS A 226 7.62 21.55 0.08
CA LYS A 226 8.85 22.17 0.58
C LYS A 226 10.11 21.50 0.02
N SER A 227 10.02 20.31 -0.60
CA SER A 227 11.18 19.62 -1.14
C SER A 227 11.85 20.44 -2.23
N TYR A 228 13.19 20.41 -2.23
CA TYR A 228 14.00 21.10 -3.23
C TYR A 228 13.65 20.63 -4.65
N PHE A 229 13.44 19.32 -4.80
CA PHE A 229 13.05 18.71 -6.07
C PHE A 229 11.75 19.33 -6.62
N ILE A 230 10.68 19.39 -5.83
CA ILE A 230 9.40 19.95 -6.31
C ILE A 230 9.52 21.43 -6.66
N LYS A 231 10.21 22.20 -5.82
CA LYS A 231 10.44 23.62 -6.09
C LYS A 231 11.21 23.84 -7.37
N HIS A 232 12.28 23.07 -7.61
CA HIS A 232 13.07 23.10 -8.84
C HIS A 232 12.24 22.74 -10.05
N MET A 233 11.47 21.64 -9.97
CA MET A 233 10.64 21.20 -11.09
C MET A 233 9.55 22.22 -11.46
N LYS A 234 8.93 22.85 -10.47
CA LYS A 234 7.95 23.94 -10.68
C LYS A 234 8.61 25.21 -11.20
N SER A 235 9.72 25.66 -10.61
CA SER A 235 10.35 26.94 -10.99
C SER A 235 11.04 26.88 -12.36
N LYS A 236 11.72 25.78 -12.67
CA LYS A 236 12.46 25.62 -13.93
C LYS A 236 11.54 25.19 -15.07
N TYR A 237 10.69 24.20 -14.84
CA TYR A 237 9.89 23.60 -15.91
C TYR A 237 8.43 24.03 -15.93
N GLY A 238 7.92 24.70 -14.89
CA GLY A 238 6.51 25.07 -14.80
C GLY A 238 5.59 23.86 -14.65
N ALA A 239 6.08 22.75 -14.11
CA ALA A 239 5.36 21.48 -14.08
C ALA A 239 4.15 21.53 -13.13
N ALA A 240 3.00 21.05 -13.61
CA ALA A 240 1.82 20.80 -12.79
C ALA A 240 1.97 19.48 -12.02
N THR A 241 1.34 19.38 -10.84
CA THR A 241 1.42 18.18 -10.01
C THR A 241 0.07 17.55 -9.71
N ILE A 242 0.01 16.22 -9.82
CA ILE A 242 -1.16 15.41 -9.46
C ILE A 242 -0.75 14.45 -8.34
N GLY A 243 -1.34 14.61 -7.16
CA GLY A 243 -1.11 13.75 -6.00
C GLY A 243 -2.14 12.66 -5.87
N PHE A 244 -1.71 11.41 -5.68
CA PHE A 244 -2.60 10.26 -5.52
C PHE A 244 -2.59 9.74 -4.08
N SER A 245 -3.75 9.70 -3.42
CA SER A 245 -3.93 9.08 -2.10
C SER A 245 -5.41 8.92 -1.75
N GLY A 246 -5.78 7.85 -1.04
CA GLY A 246 -7.13 7.71 -0.47
C GLY A 246 -7.51 8.88 0.44
N TRP A 247 -6.53 9.52 1.10
CA TRP A 247 -6.75 10.71 1.93
C TRP A 247 -7.23 11.93 1.14
N ALA A 248 -7.11 11.95 -0.19
CA ALA A 248 -7.71 12.98 -1.04
C ALA A 248 -9.24 13.03 -0.96
N LYS A 249 -9.87 11.96 -0.46
CA LYS A 249 -11.32 11.90 -0.22
C LYS A 249 -11.74 12.61 1.07
N SER A 250 -10.83 12.80 2.03
CA SER A 250 -11.18 13.38 3.33
C SER A 250 -11.43 14.88 3.23
N SER A 251 -12.51 15.34 3.86
CA SER A 251 -12.77 16.75 4.10
C SER A 251 -11.94 17.33 5.26
N ARG A 252 -11.40 16.46 6.13
CA ARG A 252 -10.70 16.82 7.38
C ARG A 252 -9.19 16.86 7.21
N PHE A 253 -8.63 15.95 6.41
CA PHE A 253 -7.19 15.85 6.20
C PHE A 253 -6.79 16.59 4.93
N SER A 254 -5.88 17.55 5.05
CA SER A 254 -5.47 18.50 4.00
C SER A 254 -4.61 17.89 2.89
N PHE A 255 -4.77 16.60 2.56
CA PHE A 255 -4.08 15.99 1.43
C PHE A 255 -4.29 16.80 0.14
N GLY A 256 -5.49 17.38 -0.02
CA GLY A 256 -5.87 18.32 -1.07
C GLY A 256 -4.99 19.55 -1.27
N ARG A 257 -4.05 19.86 -0.38
CA ARG A 257 -3.14 21.03 -0.46
C ARG A 257 -1.66 20.67 -0.66
N ARG A 258 -1.35 19.47 -1.13
CA ARG A 258 0.04 19.01 -1.31
C ARG A 258 0.46 18.89 -2.78
N ALA A 259 -0.48 19.06 -3.70
CA ALA A 259 -0.30 19.02 -5.14
C ALA A 259 -1.38 19.93 -5.79
N ASP A 260 -1.18 20.32 -7.04
CA ASP A 260 -2.13 21.18 -7.77
C ASP A 260 -3.47 20.47 -7.97
N TYR A 261 -3.44 19.15 -8.12
CA TYR A 261 -4.61 18.26 -8.17
C TYR A 261 -4.44 17.11 -7.18
N SER A 262 -5.53 16.67 -6.54
CA SER A 262 -5.54 15.53 -5.61
C SER A 262 -6.57 14.50 -6.02
N ILE A 263 -6.13 13.25 -6.19
CA ILE A 263 -6.90 12.15 -6.76
C ILE A 263 -7.04 11.02 -5.73
N PRO A 264 -8.28 10.57 -5.40
CA PRO A 264 -8.54 9.55 -4.40
C PRO A 264 -8.25 8.13 -4.92
N LEU A 265 -6.98 7.85 -5.19
CA LEU A 265 -6.48 6.50 -5.51
C LEU A 265 -5.81 5.89 -4.27
N SER A 266 -6.37 4.79 -3.79
CA SER A 266 -5.87 4.04 -2.63
C SER A 266 -5.42 2.63 -3.01
N ASP A 267 -4.43 2.16 -2.26
CA ASP A 267 -3.95 0.78 -2.21
C ASP A 267 -4.53 -0.02 -1.03
N HIS A 268 -5.43 0.57 -0.26
CA HIS A 268 -6.20 -0.08 0.81
C HIS A 268 -7.68 -0.17 0.45
N CYS A 269 -8.42 -1.08 1.08
CA CYS A 269 -9.87 -1.13 1.01
C CYS A 269 -10.49 0.22 1.43
N ASP A 270 -11.59 0.59 0.76
CA ASP A 270 -12.44 1.65 1.29
C ASP A 270 -13.42 1.12 2.35
N PHE A 271 -14.27 1.97 2.89
CA PHE A 271 -15.20 1.57 3.95
C PHE A 271 -16.16 0.44 3.53
N GLY A 272 -16.75 0.55 2.33
CA GLY A 272 -17.70 -0.44 1.84
C GLY A 272 -17.04 -1.79 1.61
N GLU A 273 -15.81 -1.77 1.09
CA GLU A 273 -15.00 -2.97 0.89
C GLU A 273 -14.53 -3.62 2.18
N LEU A 274 -14.21 -2.84 3.21
CA LEU A 274 -13.91 -3.39 4.53
C LEU A 274 -15.14 -4.10 5.12
N VAL A 275 -16.34 -3.50 5.01
CA VAL A 275 -17.58 -4.15 5.46
C VAL A 275 -17.84 -5.44 4.68
N GLU A 276 -17.67 -5.41 3.36
CA GLU A 276 -17.87 -6.58 2.50
C GLU A 276 -16.82 -7.67 2.77
N LEU A 277 -15.56 -7.31 2.98
CA LEU A 277 -14.49 -8.22 3.38
C LEU A 277 -14.88 -8.99 4.65
N VAL A 278 -15.38 -8.29 5.67
CA VAL A 278 -15.77 -8.92 6.94
C VAL A 278 -16.95 -9.89 6.73
N LYS A 279 -17.98 -9.47 5.97
CA LYS A 279 -19.12 -10.34 5.62
C LYS A 279 -18.67 -11.57 4.82
N GLN A 280 -17.73 -11.40 3.90
CA GLN A 280 -17.19 -12.48 3.07
C GLN A 280 -16.34 -13.48 3.87
N CYS A 281 -15.48 -13.06 4.82
CA CYS A 281 -14.84 -14.05 5.71
C CYS A 281 -15.91 -14.76 6.55
N GLY A 282 -16.92 -14.05 7.07
CA GLY A 282 -17.91 -14.64 7.96
C GLY A 282 -17.30 -15.11 9.29
N ALA A 283 -16.34 -14.33 9.82
CA ALA A 283 -15.72 -14.59 11.10
C ALA A 283 -16.71 -14.43 12.27
N ASP A 284 -16.53 -15.27 13.27
CA ASP A 284 -17.23 -15.17 14.57
C ASP A 284 -16.73 -13.94 15.34
N LYS A 285 -15.44 -13.62 15.22
CA LYS A 285 -14.79 -12.48 15.89
C LYS A 285 -13.93 -11.67 14.93
N VAL A 286 -14.05 -10.35 14.99
CA VAL A 286 -13.23 -9.41 14.21
C VAL A 286 -12.40 -8.53 15.13
N TYR A 287 -11.10 -8.44 14.85
CA TYR A 287 -10.18 -7.51 15.47
C TYR A 287 -9.75 -6.44 14.46
N THR A 288 -10.02 -5.19 14.78
CA THR A 288 -9.66 -4.05 13.92
C THR A 288 -8.33 -3.45 14.37
N ILE A 289 -7.42 -3.22 13.43
CA ILE A 289 -6.12 -2.60 13.61
C ILE A 289 -5.93 -1.46 12.59
N HIS A 290 -4.96 -0.57 12.79
CA HIS A 290 -4.59 0.52 11.88
C HIS A 290 -5.73 1.46 11.43
N GLY A 291 -5.61 2.77 11.63
CA GLY A 291 -6.63 3.74 11.20
C GLY A 291 -7.78 3.91 12.18
N PHE A 292 -9.01 3.82 11.70
CA PHE A 292 -10.24 4.18 12.44
C PHE A 292 -10.84 3.00 13.21
N VAL A 293 -10.04 2.42 14.11
CA VAL A 293 -10.35 1.16 14.78
C VAL A 293 -11.63 1.21 15.61
N GLU A 294 -11.86 2.30 16.34
CA GLU A 294 -13.04 2.45 17.20
C GLU A 294 -14.32 2.61 16.38
N GLU A 295 -14.28 3.48 15.37
CA GLU A 295 -15.43 3.78 14.53
C GLU A 295 -15.82 2.58 13.67
N PHE A 296 -14.84 1.89 13.08
CA PHE A 296 -15.11 0.72 12.26
C PHE A 296 -15.63 -0.45 13.10
N SER A 297 -15.02 -0.73 14.27
CA SER A 297 -15.54 -1.74 15.20
C SER A 297 -16.96 -1.41 15.67
N ALA A 298 -17.25 -0.15 16.00
CA ALA A 298 -18.59 0.27 16.39
C ALA A 298 -19.61 0.06 15.25
N HIS A 299 -19.24 0.36 14.01
CA HIS A 299 -20.09 0.10 12.85
C HIS A 299 -20.37 -1.40 12.66
N LEU A 300 -19.35 -2.25 12.71
CA LEU A 300 -19.51 -3.71 12.60
C LEU A 300 -20.47 -4.27 13.67
N LYS A 301 -20.33 -3.82 14.93
CA LYS A 301 -21.27 -4.18 16.01
C LYS A 301 -22.70 -3.73 15.71
N SER A 302 -22.88 -2.55 15.13
CA SER A 302 -24.23 -2.04 14.79
C SER A 302 -24.95 -2.90 13.75
N ILE A 303 -24.21 -3.65 12.92
CA ILE A 303 -24.74 -4.58 11.92
C ILE A 303 -24.68 -6.06 12.38
N GLY A 304 -24.49 -6.30 13.68
CA GLY A 304 -24.58 -7.64 14.27
C GLY A 304 -23.30 -8.48 14.18
N ILE A 305 -22.15 -7.87 13.89
CA ILE A 305 -20.86 -8.55 13.81
C ILE A 305 -20.06 -8.27 15.09
N ASP A 306 -19.59 -9.32 15.78
CA ASP A 306 -18.75 -9.15 16.97
C ASP A 306 -17.36 -8.64 16.56
N ALA A 307 -17.10 -7.37 16.87
CA ALA A 307 -15.87 -6.70 16.53
C ALA A 307 -15.31 -5.88 17.69
N GLN A 308 -13.99 -5.86 17.83
CA GLN A 308 -13.30 -5.00 18.80
C GLN A 308 -11.96 -4.47 18.27
N PRO A 309 -11.55 -3.25 18.66
CA PRO A 309 -10.19 -2.77 18.42
C PRO A 309 -9.16 -3.62 19.15
N LEU A 310 -8.05 -3.93 18.47
CA LEU A 310 -6.89 -4.53 19.13
C LEU A 310 -6.01 -3.41 19.69
N ARG A 311 -6.00 -3.22 21.02
CA ARG A 311 -5.18 -2.19 21.69
C ARG A 311 -3.87 -2.76 22.21
N GLU A 312 -2.89 -1.89 22.49
CA GLU A 312 -1.57 -2.26 23.07
C GLU A 312 -1.68 -2.97 24.45
N GLU A 313 -2.84 -2.96 25.09
CA GLU A 313 -3.08 -3.61 26.40
C GLU A 313 -4.24 -4.66 26.38
N SER A 314 -4.86 -4.96 25.23
CA SER A 314 -6.15 -5.69 25.21
C SER A 314 -6.09 -7.22 25.06
N LEU A 315 -5.10 -7.92 25.62
CA LEU A 315 -5.04 -9.39 25.51
C LEU A 315 -4.89 -10.14 26.84
N ASP A 316 -5.16 -9.50 27.97
CA ASP A 316 -5.11 -10.19 29.27
C ASP A 316 -6.41 -10.93 29.65
N ASP A 317 -7.51 -10.78 28.91
CA ASP A 317 -8.82 -11.29 29.36
C ASP A 317 -9.48 -12.40 28.50
N PHE A 318 -8.74 -13.08 27.62
CA PHE A 318 -9.29 -14.25 26.90
C PHE A 318 -8.28 -15.40 26.80
N ILE A 319 -8.14 -16.13 27.91
CA ILE A 319 -7.83 -17.58 27.97
C ILE A 319 -8.91 -18.22 28.84
#